data_AF-A0A449I4U3-F1
#
_entry.id   AF-A0A449I4U3-F1
#
_cell.length_a   1.000
_cell.length_b   1.000
_cell.length_c   1.000
_cell.angle_alpha   90.00
_cell.angle_beta   90.00
_cell.angle_gamma   90.00
#
_symmetry.space_group_name_H-M   'P 1'
#
loop_
_entity.id
_entity.type
_entity.pdbx_description
1 polymer ?
#
loop_
_entity_poly.entity_id
_entity_poly.type
_entity_poly.pdbx_seq_one_letter_code
_entity_poly.pdbx_strand_id
1 'polypeptide(L)'
;MGYTSRDFMDAERGNTDRIILYREGLFRKAYERSAYALCTQVHPLKTTKRYLKVVGDEMVSVGFPQSGDAKFIGGLWRPERLPRVGGDD
;
A
#
# COMPACT_ATOMS: atom_id res chain seq x y z
N MET A 1 10.31 5.76 12.61
CA MET A 1 10.36 4.28 12.67
C MET A 1 10.21 3.78 11.24
N GLY A 2 11.22 3.09 10.69
CA GLY A 2 11.13 2.53 9.35
C GLY A 2 10.36 1.21 9.41
N TYR A 3 9.25 1.10 8.69
CA TYR A 3 8.54 -0.16 8.54
C TYR A 3 9.43 -1.15 7.78
N THR A 4 9.52 -2.39 8.27
CA THR A 4 10.31 -3.44 7.61
C THR A 4 9.42 -4.23 6.66
N SER A 5 10.01 -4.96 5.71
CA SER A 5 9.24 -5.78 4.79
C SER A 5 8.33 -6.79 5.50
N ARG A 6 8.74 -7.25 6.69
CA ARG A 6 7.96 -8.19 7.51
C ARG A 6 6.73 -7.53 8.13
N ASP A 7 6.84 -6.26 8.50
CA ASP A 7 5.73 -5.45 9.01
C ASP A 7 4.66 -5.25 7.93
N PHE A 8 5.06 -4.95 6.69
CA PHE A 8 4.12 -4.82 5.57
C PHE A 8 3.37 -6.13 5.30
N MET A 9 4.05 -7.28 5.32
CA MET A 9 3.39 -8.57 5.11
C MET A 9 2.44 -8.93 6.25
N ASP A 10 2.80 -8.63 7.50
CA ASP A 10 1.92 -8.87 8.64
C ASP A 10 0.66 -7.99 8.58
N ALA A 11 0.83 -6.70 8.29
CA ALA A 11 -0.26 -5.76 8.06
C ALA A 11 -1.17 -6.22 6.90
N GLU A 12 -0.58 -6.66 5.78
CA GLU A 12 -1.35 -7.15 4.63
C GLU A 12 -2.05 -8.48 4.90
N ARG A 13 -1.52 -9.32 5.79
CA ARG A 13 -2.15 -10.59 6.17
C ARG A 13 -3.46 -10.38 6.93
N GLY A 14 -3.53 -9.34 7.75
CA GLY A 14 -4.76 -8.91 8.43
C GLY A 14 -5.67 -8.03 7.55
N ASN A 15 -5.14 -7.46 6.48
CA ASN A 15 -5.87 -6.54 5.61
C ASN A 15 -6.65 -7.28 4.52
N THR A 16 -7.95 -7.47 4.72
CA THR A 16 -8.80 -8.19 3.77
C THR A 16 -9.65 -7.28 2.88
N ASP A 17 -9.80 -6.01 3.25
CA ASP A 17 -10.83 -5.14 2.68
C ASP A 17 -10.28 -3.76 2.23
N ARG A 18 -9.05 -3.41 2.60
CA ARG A 18 -8.49 -2.08 2.32
C ARG A 18 -7.28 -2.18 1.39
N ILE A 19 -7.01 -1.10 0.67
CA ILE A 19 -5.79 -0.95 -0.13
C ILE A 19 -4.85 -0.05 0.65
N ILE A 20 -3.78 -0.61 1.19
CA ILE A 20 -2.76 0.13 1.92
C ILE A 20 -1.66 0.57 0.95
N LEU A 21 -1.39 1.87 0.94
CA LEU A 21 -0.36 2.49 0.13
C LEU A 21 0.70 3.11 1.02
N TYR A 22 1.90 2.59 0.89
CA TYR A 22 3.10 3.06 1.54
C TYR A 22 3.76 4.12 0.65
N ARG A 23 4.11 5.26 1.25
CA ARG A 23 4.78 6.35 0.54
C ARG A 23 6.29 6.13 0.55
N GLU A 24 6.86 5.92 -0.63
CA GLU A 24 8.30 5.78 -0.85
C GLU A 24 8.77 6.99 -1.69
N GLY A 25 8.94 8.13 -1.01
CA GLY A 25 9.26 9.41 -1.63
C GLY A 25 8.13 9.93 -2.53
N LEU A 26 8.41 10.01 -3.84
CA LEU A 26 7.48 10.41 -4.89
C LEU A 26 6.70 9.22 -5.49
N PHE A 27 6.90 8.02 -4.97
CA PHE A 27 6.19 6.83 -5.39
C PHE A 27 5.26 6.33 -4.28
N ARG A 28 4.13 5.78 -4.69
CA ARG A 28 3.27 5.00 -3.80
C ARG A 28 3.44 3.53 -4.11
N LYS A 29 3.48 2.73 -3.07
CA LYS A 29 3.74 1.30 -3.16
C LYS A 29 2.72 0.53 -2.34
N ALA A 30 2.13 -0.48 -2.93
CA ALA A 30 1.29 -1.45 -2.25
C ALA A 30 1.96 -2.82 -2.32
N TYR A 31 1.65 -3.67 -1.35
CA TYR A 31 2.21 -5.03 -1.24
C TYR A 31 1.08 -6.06 -1.25
N GLU A 32 1.40 -7.30 -1.57
CA GLU A 32 0.53 -8.47 -1.39
C GLU A 32 -0.93 -8.26 -1.86
N ARG A 33 -1.87 -8.19 -0.91
CA ARG A 33 -3.31 -8.08 -1.19
C ARG A 33 -3.68 -6.73 -1.78
N SER A 34 -3.14 -5.66 -1.24
CA SER A 34 -3.31 -4.30 -1.77
C SER A 34 -2.76 -4.19 -3.19
N ALA A 35 -1.64 -4.87 -3.46
CA ALA A 35 -1.06 -4.92 -4.80
C ALA A 35 -1.96 -5.66 -5.79
N TYR A 36 -2.51 -6.80 -5.37
CA TYR A 36 -3.46 -7.57 -6.16
C TYR A 36 -4.75 -6.77 -6.43
N ALA A 37 -5.32 -6.13 -5.41
CA ALA A 37 -6.53 -5.32 -5.52
C ALA A 37 -6.33 -4.13 -6.47
N LEU A 38 -5.20 -3.43 -6.41
CA LEU A 38 -4.90 -2.36 -7.36
C LEU A 38 -4.81 -2.90 -8.80
N CYS A 39 -4.09 -4.00 -9.00
CA CYS A 39 -3.90 -4.55 -10.35
C CYS A 39 -5.23 -5.05 -10.96
N THR A 40 -6.10 -5.63 -10.15
CA THR A 40 -7.35 -6.27 -10.59
C THR A 40 -8.56 -5.35 -10.59
N GLN A 41 -8.72 -4.49 -9.57
CA GLN A 41 -9.92 -3.66 -9.38
C GLN A 41 -9.75 -2.25 -9.91
N VAL A 42 -8.51 -1.75 -9.99
CA VAL A 42 -8.24 -0.33 -10.26
C VAL A 42 -7.65 -0.14 -11.63
N HIS A 43 -6.45 -0.64 -11.84
CA HIS A 43 -5.73 -0.49 -13.10
C HIS A 43 -4.67 -1.57 -13.20
N PRO A 44 -4.47 -2.19 -14.39
CA PRO A 44 -3.35 -3.09 -14.60
C PRO A 44 -2.04 -2.32 -14.40
N LEU A 45 -1.39 -2.56 -13.26
CA LEU A 45 -0.11 -1.97 -12.88
C LEU A 45 0.96 -3.05 -12.94
N LYS A 46 2.21 -2.64 -13.15
CA LYS A 46 3.33 -3.59 -13.21
C LYS A 46 3.65 -4.11 -11.81
N THR A 47 3.21 -5.33 -11.53
CA THR A 47 3.57 -6.09 -10.33
C THR A 47 5.04 -6.49 -10.36
N THR A 48 5.76 -6.20 -9.29
CA THR A 48 7.15 -6.58 -9.04
C THR A 48 7.18 -7.61 -7.92
N LYS A 49 7.59 -8.83 -8.23
CA LYS A 49 7.78 -9.90 -7.25
C LYS A 49 9.25 -9.94 -6.82
N ARG A 50 9.51 -9.94 -5.51
CA ARG A 50 10.88 -10.01 -4.95
C ARG A 50 10.92 -11.01 -3.81
N TYR A 51 11.87 -11.93 -3.85
CA TYR A 51 12.13 -12.84 -2.73
C TYR A 51 12.78 -12.09 -1.55
N LEU A 52 12.20 -12.23 -0.36
CA LEU A 52 12.68 -11.61 0.86
C LEU A 52 13.24 -12.65 1.82
N LYS A 53 14.57 -12.72 1.90
CA LYS A 53 15.28 -13.63 2.82
C LYS A 53 14.84 -13.49 4.28
N VAL A 54 14.49 -12.28 4.70
CA VAL A 54 14.05 -11.97 6.09
C VAL A 54 12.70 -12.58 6.46
N VAL A 55 11.88 -12.91 5.46
CA VAL A 55 10.57 -13.54 5.64
C VAL A 55 10.56 -14.97 5.10
N GLY A 56 11.54 -15.33 4.27
CA GLY A 56 11.66 -16.66 3.68
C GLY A 56 10.72 -16.89 2.49
N ASP A 57 10.04 -15.84 2.03
CA ASP A 57 8.96 -15.93 1.04
C ASP A 57 9.07 -14.82 -0.03
N GLU A 58 8.24 -14.90 -1.06
CA GLU A 58 8.19 -13.92 -2.14
C GLU A 58 7.17 -12.83 -1.81
N MET A 59 7.60 -11.56 -1.86
CA MET A 59 6.71 -10.43 -1.70
C MET A 59 6.40 -9.80 -3.05
N VAL A 60 5.12 -9.73 -3.37
CA VAL A 60 4.59 -8.99 -4.51
C VAL A 60 4.38 -7.53 -4.11
N SER A 61 4.80 -6.62 -4.97
CA SER A 61 4.59 -5.19 -4.79
C SER A 61 4.15 -4.54 -6.09
N VAL A 62 3.32 -3.52 -6.01
CA VAL A 62 3.01 -2.63 -7.14
C VAL A 62 3.32 -1.21 -6.73
N GLY A 63 3.75 -0.40 -7.68
CA GLY A 63 3.96 1.02 -7.41
C GLY A 63 3.65 1.90 -8.59
N PHE A 64 3.26 3.12 -8.29
CA PHE A 64 2.99 4.16 -9.27
C PHE A 64 3.48 5.52 -8.75
N PRO A 65 3.81 6.46 -9.65
CA PRO A 65 4.22 7.80 -9.26
C PRO A 65 3.07 8.54 -8.59
N GLN A 66 3.38 9.38 -7.59
CA GLN A 66 2.41 10.20 -6.86
C GLN A 66 1.58 11.09 -7.79
N SER A 67 2.14 11.57 -8.90
CA SER A 67 1.37 12.32 -9.91
C SER A 67 0.20 11.52 -10.52
N GLY A 68 0.23 10.19 -10.43
CA GLY A 68 -0.84 9.30 -10.85
C GLY A 68 -1.95 9.11 -9.82
N ASP A 69 -1.87 9.72 -8.63
CA ASP A 69 -2.82 9.48 -7.54
C ASP A 69 -4.27 9.69 -7.96
N ALA A 70 -4.58 10.79 -8.64
CA ALA A 70 -5.94 11.05 -9.11
C ALA A 70 -6.43 9.97 -10.10
N LYS A 71 -5.52 9.41 -10.90
CA LYS A 71 -5.84 8.41 -11.92
C LYS A 71 -6.02 7.01 -11.34
N PHE A 72 -5.18 6.63 -10.38
CA PHE A 72 -5.18 5.29 -9.82
C PHE A 72 -6.03 5.19 -8.55
N ILE A 73 -6.00 6.18 -7.67
CA ILE A 73 -6.63 6.08 -6.34
C ILE A 73 -7.50 7.27 -5.99
N GLY A 74 -7.84 8.12 -6.97
CA GLY A 74 -8.49 9.41 -6.78
C GLY A 74 -9.80 9.40 -5.98
N GLY A 75 -10.46 8.24 -5.83
CA GLY A 75 -11.61 8.06 -4.93
C GLY A 75 -11.48 6.91 -3.92
N LEU A 76 -10.47 6.04 -4.08
CA LEU A 76 -10.26 4.86 -3.23
C LEU A 76 -9.35 5.17 -2.04
N TRP A 77 -8.46 6.15 -2.21
CA TRP A 77 -7.57 6.56 -1.15
C TRP A 77 -8.31 7.42 -0.14
N ARG A 78 -8.65 6.80 0.99
CA ARG A 78 -8.91 7.54 2.21
C ARG A 78 -7.58 7.61 2.96
N PRO A 79 -6.94 8.78 3.09
CA PRO A 79 -5.91 8.91 4.11
C PRO A 79 -6.58 8.51 5.43
N GLU A 80 -5.96 7.58 6.17
CA GLU A 80 -6.36 7.32 7.55
C GLU A 80 -6.48 8.69 8.21
N ARG A 81 -7.72 9.12 8.47
CA ARG A 81 -7.95 10.26 9.34
C ARG A 81 -7.53 9.74 10.70
N LEU A 82 -6.28 10.00 11.08
CA LEU A 82 -5.89 10.08 12.48
C LEU A 82 -7.07 10.76 13.19
N PRO A 83 -7.61 10.19 14.27
CA PRO A 83 -8.74 10.78 14.95
C PRO A 83 -8.38 12.25 15.19
N ARG A 84 -9.21 13.15 14.68
CA ARG A 84 -9.10 14.56 15.01
C ARG A 84 -9.22 14.56 16.53
N VAL A 85 -8.10 14.80 17.22
CA VAL A 85 -8.17 15.16 18.63
C VAL A 85 -9.17 16.31 18.68
N GLY A 86 -10.23 16.09 19.46
CA GLY A 86 -11.34 17.02 19.60
C GLY A 86 -10.80 18.41 19.85
N GLY A 87 -11.45 19.40 19.24
CA GLY A 87 -11.26 20.76 19.64
C GLY A 87 -11.73 20.92 21.08
N ASP A 88 -10.87 21.53 21.88
CA ASP A 88 -11.21 22.20 23.13
C ASP A 88 -10.15 23.30 23.29
N ASP A 89 -10.49 24.51 22.83
CA ASP A 89 -10.32 25.80 23.53
C ASP A 89 -11.13 26.87 22.78
#